data_AF-A0A9C5ZB37-F1
#
_entry.id   AF-A0A9C5ZB37-F1
#
_cell.length_a   1.000
_cell.length_b   1.000
_cell.length_c   1.000
_cell.angle_alpha   90.00
_cell.angle_beta   90.00
_cell.angle_gamma   90.00
#
_symmetry.space_group_name_H-M   'P 1'
#
loop_
_entity.id
_entity.type
_entity.pdbx_description
1 polymer ?
#
loop_
_entity_poly.entity_id
_entity_poly.type
_entity_poly.pdbx_seq_one_letter_code
_entity_poly.pdbx_strand_id
1 'polypeptide(L)'
;MYFNTFDLLITVTSFGCIPSQESHCDCFPTCYRKFSLIEKEKRSIQPIIYADNTQTLMECIDLAFQHKGLALNYQSESLVKRSLKVARNFTWNLQSHWQLVHLYFNCHVLQCPENVTMGTLVRDINFNYFSLYQQPIVATNYICVPEIGVFILNTDPVGFRNASLNCFHTTAESCVSLAHVASEKRTKFLSKLLKEHNQQHFQQNNNRTERVHLAYVDLQYNRTRSPNKMEFFNSMGESLDRIPYRAWEPGSPKASLQLINASCVALTIRSTWLTVDCQRKLPYICEIFTSSRNN
;
A
#
# COMPACT_ATOMS: atom_id res chain seq x y z
N MET A 1 54.24 22.11 57.91
CA MET A 1 53.35 20.93 57.75
C MET A 1 51.94 21.44 57.50
N TYR A 2 51.53 21.57 56.25
CA TYR A 2 50.12 21.74 55.88
C TYR A 2 49.94 21.12 54.48
N PHE A 3 49.20 20.02 54.44
CA PHE A 3 48.70 19.39 53.23
C PHE A 3 47.50 20.20 52.73
N ASN A 4 47.52 20.63 51.46
CA ASN A 4 46.33 21.10 50.75
C ASN A 4 46.04 20.11 49.62
N THR A 5 44.95 19.39 49.78
CA THR A 5 44.27 18.61 48.74
C THR A 5 43.56 19.55 47.78
N PHE A 6 43.97 19.54 46.51
CA PHE A 6 43.22 20.18 45.42
C PHE A 6 42.27 19.15 44.80
N ASP A 7 40.98 19.40 44.93
CA ASP A 7 39.91 18.68 44.23
C ASP A 7 39.99 18.92 42.72
N LEU A 8 39.98 17.82 41.97
CA LEU A 8 39.96 17.80 40.51
C LEU A 8 38.50 17.94 40.05
N LEU A 9 38.10 19.15 39.61
CA LEU A 9 36.82 19.36 38.93
C LEU A 9 36.91 18.81 37.50
N ILE A 10 36.33 17.63 37.26
CA ILE A 10 36.11 17.11 35.90
C ILE A 10 34.86 17.77 35.34
N THR A 11 35.03 18.70 34.42
CA THR A 11 33.93 19.25 33.60
C THR A 11 33.53 18.21 32.55
N VAL A 12 32.51 17.42 32.86
CA VAL A 12 31.81 16.60 31.86
C VAL A 12 31.00 17.55 30.98
N THR A 13 31.52 17.87 29.81
CA THR A 13 30.73 18.49 28.74
C THR A 13 29.80 17.42 28.19
N SER A 14 28.53 17.48 28.60
CA SER A 14 27.46 16.71 27.99
C SER A 14 27.28 17.20 26.56
N PHE A 15 27.83 16.47 25.59
CA PHE A 15 27.29 16.52 24.24
C PHE A 15 25.90 15.91 24.31
N GLY A 16 24.90 16.79 24.39
CA GLY A 16 23.50 16.41 24.28
C GLY A 16 23.31 15.60 23.00
N CYS A 17 22.84 14.36 23.16
CA CYS A 17 22.31 13.59 22.05
C CYS A 17 21.18 14.42 21.44
N ILE A 18 21.40 14.90 20.21
CA ILE A 18 20.30 15.36 19.36
C ILE A 18 19.38 14.14 19.21
N PRO A 19 18.11 14.21 19.60
CA PRO A 19 17.22 13.07 19.47
C PRO A 19 17.04 12.80 17.98
N SER A 20 17.58 11.68 17.51
CA SER A 20 17.17 11.05 16.26
C SER A 20 15.71 10.61 16.43
N GLN A 21 14.76 11.53 16.23
CA GLN A 21 13.37 11.19 15.94
C GLN A 21 13.30 10.65 14.51
N GLU A 22 13.95 9.52 14.28
CA GLU A 22 13.43 8.56 13.32
C GLU A 22 12.41 7.73 14.09
N SER A 23 11.15 8.16 14.05
CA SER A 23 10.05 7.23 14.27
C SER A 23 10.07 6.24 13.09
N HIS A 24 10.95 5.26 13.19
CA HIS A 24 10.91 4.07 12.36
C HIS A 24 9.51 3.49 12.54
N CYS A 25 8.69 3.52 11.49
CA CYS A 25 7.81 2.39 11.29
C CYS A 25 8.75 1.20 11.14
N ASP A 26 8.95 0.43 12.21
CA ASP A 26 9.63 -0.86 12.17
C ASP A 26 8.74 -1.83 11.36
N CYS A 27 8.66 -1.60 10.06
CA CYS A 27 8.13 -2.51 9.06
C CYS A 27 9.11 -3.67 8.78
N PHE A 28 10.05 -3.93 9.72
CA PHE A 28 11.19 -4.82 9.60
C PHE A 28 11.05 -6.15 10.36
N PRO A 29 9.86 -6.76 10.37
CA PRO A 29 9.81 -8.19 10.11
C PRO A 29 8.95 -8.44 8.89
N THR A 30 9.39 -9.38 8.03
CA THR A 30 8.65 -9.93 6.89
C THR A 30 7.14 -9.74 7.05
N CYS A 31 6.55 -8.78 6.32
CA CYS A 31 5.13 -8.46 6.40
C CYS A 31 4.32 -9.65 5.91
N TYR A 32 4.00 -10.57 6.82
CA TYR A 32 3.02 -11.60 6.54
C TYR A 32 1.67 -10.90 6.46
N ARG A 33 1.14 -10.80 5.24
CA ARG A 33 -0.23 -10.35 5.01
C ARG A 33 -1.15 -11.21 5.87
N LYS A 34 -2.01 -10.59 6.68
CA LYS A 34 -2.97 -11.27 7.56
C LYS A 34 -4.34 -10.64 7.39
N PHE A 35 -5.35 -11.47 7.21
CA PHE A 35 -6.74 -11.03 7.31
C PHE A 35 -7.14 -10.93 8.78
N SER A 36 -7.66 -9.77 9.16
CA SER A 36 -8.18 -9.50 10.50
C SER A 36 -9.69 -9.37 10.45
N LEU A 37 -10.36 -9.88 11.48
CA LEU A 37 -11.79 -9.70 11.66
C LEU A 37 -12.06 -8.21 11.95
N ILE A 38 -12.86 -7.57 11.10
CA ILE A 38 -13.22 -6.16 11.24
C ILE A 38 -14.62 -6.04 11.84
N GLU A 39 -15.58 -6.80 11.32
CA GLU A 39 -16.98 -6.73 11.76
C GLU A 39 -17.61 -8.12 11.84
N LYS A 40 -18.40 -8.35 12.89
CA LYS A 40 -19.18 -9.57 13.08
C LYS A 40 -20.60 -9.38 12.57
N GLU A 41 -21.25 -10.47 12.15
CA GLU A 41 -22.66 -10.48 11.71
C GLU A 41 -22.95 -9.46 10.59
N LYS A 42 -21.94 -9.20 9.76
CA LYS A 42 -21.97 -8.27 8.64
C LYS A 42 -21.21 -8.87 7.47
N ARG A 43 -21.67 -8.50 6.28
CA ARG A 43 -21.08 -8.87 5.00
C ARG A 43 -20.89 -7.62 4.16
N SER A 44 -19.75 -7.52 3.49
CA SER A 44 -19.54 -6.51 2.45
C SER A 44 -20.22 -6.91 1.13
N ILE A 45 -20.88 -5.95 0.49
CA ILE A 45 -21.38 -6.07 -0.90
C ILE A 45 -20.38 -5.55 -1.93
N GLN A 46 -19.13 -5.26 -1.54
CA GLN A 46 -18.06 -4.94 -2.48
C GLN A 46 -17.92 -6.03 -3.55
N PRO A 47 -17.44 -5.69 -4.76
CA PRO A 47 -17.26 -6.65 -5.83
C PRO A 47 -16.43 -7.87 -5.41
N ILE A 48 -16.96 -9.05 -5.73
CA ILE A 48 -16.33 -10.35 -5.46
C ILE A 48 -15.43 -10.71 -6.65
N ILE A 49 -14.21 -11.18 -6.38
CA ILE A 49 -13.31 -11.75 -7.39
C ILE A 49 -13.37 -13.27 -7.46
N TYR A 50 -13.68 -13.90 -6.34
CA TYR A 50 -13.78 -15.35 -6.24
C TYR A 50 -14.72 -15.73 -5.10
N ALA A 51 -15.47 -16.81 -5.27
CA ALA A 51 -16.32 -17.34 -4.23
C ALA A 51 -16.31 -18.87 -4.29
N ASP A 52 -16.24 -19.49 -3.12
CA ASP A 52 -16.23 -20.95 -2.98
C ASP A 52 -16.77 -21.37 -1.61
N ASN A 53 -16.92 -22.69 -1.44
CA ASN A 53 -17.23 -23.28 -0.15
C ASN A 53 -15.98 -23.92 0.46
N THR A 54 -15.52 -23.37 1.58
CA THR A 54 -14.41 -23.91 2.36
C THR A 54 -14.87 -24.54 3.66
N GLN A 55 -14.06 -25.42 4.25
CA GLN A 55 -14.37 -26.04 5.55
C GLN A 55 -13.94 -25.15 6.71
N THR A 56 -12.90 -24.34 6.50
CA THR A 56 -12.32 -23.48 7.53
C THR A 56 -12.12 -22.06 7.03
N LEU A 57 -12.02 -21.11 7.97
CA LEU A 57 -11.64 -19.72 7.66
C LEU A 57 -10.24 -19.67 7.04
N MET A 58 -9.32 -20.53 7.49
CA MET A 58 -7.95 -20.55 6.98
C MET A 58 -7.90 -20.92 5.49
N GLU A 59 -8.69 -21.91 5.06
CA GLU A 59 -8.83 -22.25 3.63
C GLU A 59 -9.39 -21.06 2.82
N CYS A 60 -10.35 -20.32 3.37
CA CYS A 60 -10.88 -19.11 2.72
C CYS A 60 -9.82 -18.01 2.61
N ILE A 61 -8.99 -17.86 3.65
CA ILE A 61 -7.84 -16.94 3.67
C ILE A 61 -6.81 -17.35 2.60
N ASP A 62 -6.52 -18.63 2.45
CA ASP A 62 -5.60 -19.14 1.43
C ASP A 62 -6.13 -18.86 0.01
N LEU A 63 -7.43 -19.07 -0.23
CA LEU A 63 -8.09 -18.66 -1.47
C LEU A 63 -7.98 -17.14 -1.70
N ALA A 64 -8.18 -16.35 -0.65
CA ALA A 64 -8.03 -14.91 -0.76
C ALA A 64 -6.60 -14.50 -1.13
N PHE A 65 -5.57 -15.17 -0.61
CA PHE A 65 -4.19 -14.94 -1.05
C PHE A 65 -3.94 -15.38 -2.49
N GLN A 66 -4.43 -16.55 -2.89
CA GLN A 66 -4.29 -17.09 -4.24
C GLN A 66 -4.92 -16.17 -5.28
N HIS A 67 -6.11 -15.65 -5.00
CA HIS A 67 -6.83 -14.72 -5.86
C HIS A 67 -6.46 -13.24 -5.62
N LYS A 68 -5.51 -12.98 -4.70
CA LYS A 68 -5.05 -11.63 -4.33
C LYS A 68 -6.19 -10.71 -3.84
N GLY A 69 -7.18 -11.26 -3.16
CA GLY A 69 -8.21 -10.47 -2.50
C GLY A 69 -7.63 -9.55 -1.43
N LEU A 70 -8.27 -8.40 -1.24
CA LEU A 70 -7.89 -7.42 -0.20
C LEU A 70 -8.79 -7.48 1.02
N ALA A 71 -9.97 -8.07 0.88
CA ALA A 71 -10.92 -8.35 1.95
C ALA A 71 -11.65 -9.66 1.66
N LEU A 72 -12.36 -10.19 2.65
CA LEU A 72 -13.20 -11.36 2.46
C LEU A 72 -14.42 -11.33 3.38
N ASN A 73 -15.48 -11.98 2.92
CA ASN A 73 -16.59 -12.36 3.77
C ASN A 73 -16.47 -13.86 4.04
N TYR A 74 -16.57 -14.26 5.29
CA TYR A 74 -16.59 -15.68 5.65
C TYR A 74 -17.74 -15.99 6.59
N GLN A 75 -18.44 -17.09 6.31
CA GLN A 75 -19.56 -17.52 7.11
C GLN A 75 -19.12 -17.92 8.52
N SER A 76 -19.93 -17.59 9.52
CA SER A 76 -19.71 -18.01 10.90
C SER A 76 -19.59 -19.54 10.99
N GLU A 77 -18.61 -20.03 11.75
CA GLU A 77 -18.24 -21.46 11.83
C GLU A 77 -19.42 -22.37 12.16
N SER A 78 -20.38 -21.88 12.95
CA SER A 78 -21.60 -22.61 13.34
C SER A 78 -22.51 -22.97 12.16
N LEU A 79 -22.37 -22.29 11.02
CA LEU A 79 -23.26 -22.41 9.85
C LEU A 79 -22.60 -23.05 8.63
N VAL A 80 -21.27 -23.17 8.62
CA VAL A 80 -20.46 -23.74 7.52
C VAL A 80 -20.97 -25.13 7.11
N LYS A 81 -21.28 -26.00 8.08
CA LYS A 81 -21.80 -27.36 7.83
C LYS A 81 -23.14 -27.39 7.09
N ARG A 82 -23.95 -26.33 7.23
CA ARG A 82 -25.24 -26.20 6.56
C ARG A 82 -25.06 -25.83 5.09
N SER A 83 -24.20 -24.85 4.81
CA SER A 83 -23.93 -24.36 3.45
C SER A 83 -23.27 -25.43 2.58
N LEU A 84 -22.33 -26.21 3.15
CA LEU A 84 -21.71 -27.34 2.46
C LEU A 84 -22.71 -28.43 2.03
N LYS A 85 -23.81 -28.61 2.77
CA LYS A 85 -24.89 -29.56 2.39
C LYS A 85 -25.75 -29.01 1.25
N VAL A 86 -26.03 -27.71 1.24
CA VAL A 86 -26.83 -27.05 0.18
C VAL A 86 -26.06 -27.07 -1.14
N ALA A 87 -24.77 -26.75 -1.13
CA ALA A 87 -23.93 -26.70 -2.33
C ALA A 87 -23.80 -28.07 -3.03
N ARG A 88 -23.83 -29.18 -2.29
CA ARG A 88 -23.74 -30.54 -2.85
C ARG A 88 -24.98 -31.02 -3.60
N ASN A 89 -26.13 -30.39 -3.37
CA ASN A 89 -27.42 -30.83 -3.91
C ASN A 89 -27.89 -30.02 -5.14
N PHE A 90 -27.07 -29.12 -5.68
CA PHE A 90 -27.46 -28.20 -6.76
C PHE A 90 -26.56 -28.36 -8.01
N THR A 91 -27.17 -28.40 -9.20
CA THR A 91 -26.50 -28.47 -10.51
C THR A 91 -26.50 -27.11 -11.22
N TRP A 92 -25.35 -26.66 -11.71
CA TRP A 92 -25.06 -25.24 -12.03
C TRP A 92 -25.31 -24.79 -13.48
N ASN A 93 -25.82 -23.56 -13.64
CA ASN A 93 -25.59 -22.68 -14.80
C ASN A 93 -25.16 -21.29 -14.29
N LEU A 94 -23.91 -20.89 -14.60
CA LEU A 94 -23.13 -19.88 -13.86
C LEU A 94 -23.55 -18.42 -14.10
N GLN A 95 -24.32 -18.12 -15.14
CA GLN A 95 -24.43 -16.74 -15.65
C GLN A 95 -25.36 -15.82 -14.84
N SER A 96 -26.35 -16.35 -14.10
CA SER A 96 -27.41 -15.56 -13.43
C SER A 96 -27.23 -15.38 -11.91
N HIS A 97 -26.24 -16.03 -11.29
CA HIS A 97 -26.23 -16.23 -9.83
C HIS A 97 -25.26 -15.34 -9.04
N TRP A 98 -24.48 -14.47 -9.70
CA TRP A 98 -23.61 -13.51 -9.01
C TRP A 98 -24.36 -12.52 -8.10
N GLN A 99 -25.68 -12.39 -8.24
CA GLN A 99 -26.51 -11.58 -7.34
C GLN A 99 -26.81 -12.27 -6.00
N LEU A 100 -26.70 -13.61 -5.93
CA LEU A 100 -27.11 -14.43 -4.78
C LEU A 100 -25.96 -15.26 -4.19
N VAL A 101 -24.70 -14.90 -4.48
CA VAL A 101 -23.50 -15.64 -4.06
C VAL A 101 -23.53 -16.04 -2.58
N HIS A 102 -23.97 -15.14 -1.71
CA HIS A 102 -24.08 -15.33 -0.26
C HIS A 102 -25.01 -16.46 0.20
N LEU A 103 -25.92 -16.93 -0.66
CA LEU A 103 -26.80 -18.06 -0.33
C LEU A 103 -26.14 -19.41 -0.58
N TYR A 104 -25.07 -19.44 -1.39
CA TYR A 104 -24.50 -20.68 -1.92
C TYR A 104 -23.05 -20.89 -1.55
N PHE A 105 -22.32 -19.82 -1.28
CA PHE A 105 -20.90 -19.85 -0.96
C PHE A 105 -20.67 -19.28 0.43
N ASN A 106 -19.80 -19.92 1.21
CA ASN A 106 -19.46 -19.49 2.55
C ASN A 106 -18.19 -18.64 2.61
N CYS A 107 -17.43 -18.59 1.52
CA CYS A 107 -16.23 -17.78 1.36
C CYS A 107 -16.39 -16.86 0.15
N HIS A 108 -16.31 -15.55 0.36
CA HIS A 108 -16.28 -14.56 -0.71
C HIS A 108 -14.99 -13.76 -0.63
N VAL A 109 -14.17 -13.83 -1.66
CA VAL A 109 -12.96 -13.04 -1.81
C VAL A 109 -13.32 -11.73 -2.51
N LEU A 110 -13.00 -10.60 -1.87
CA LEU A 110 -13.39 -9.27 -2.30
C LEU A 110 -12.23 -8.52 -2.95
N GLN A 111 -12.57 -7.69 -3.94
CA GLN A 111 -11.61 -6.83 -4.65
C GLN A 111 -10.94 -5.82 -3.72
N CYS A 112 -11.73 -5.20 -2.85
CA CYS A 112 -11.36 -4.03 -2.07
C CYS A 112 -11.87 -4.13 -0.64
N PRO A 113 -11.13 -3.58 0.33
CA PRO A 113 -11.61 -3.43 1.69
C PRO A 113 -12.59 -2.26 1.81
N GLU A 114 -13.40 -2.28 2.85
CA GLU A 114 -14.23 -1.16 3.30
C GLU A 114 -13.39 0.04 3.78
N ASN A 115 -13.96 1.23 3.65
CA ASN A 115 -13.45 2.47 4.23
C ASN A 115 -14.09 2.76 5.60
N VAL A 116 -13.74 3.88 6.25
CA VAL A 116 -14.36 4.28 7.53
C VAL A 116 -15.88 4.36 7.47
N THR A 117 -16.45 4.75 6.32
CA THR A 117 -17.91 4.88 6.22
C THR A 117 -18.63 3.54 6.25
N MET A 118 -17.91 2.44 5.96
CA MET A 118 -18.47 1.08 5.89
C MET A 118 -19.74 1.00 5.02
N GLY A 119 -19.84 1.86 4.02
CA GLY A 119 -21.09 2.11 3.29
C GLY A 119 -21.61 0.90 2.52
N THR A 120 -20.75 -0.09 2.25
CA THR A 120 -21.11 -1.34 1.59
C THR A 120 -21.21 -2.53 2.55
N LEU A 121 -21.11 -2.33 3.87
CA LEU A 121 -21.45 -3.36 4.83
C LEU A 121 -22.97 -3.46 5.01
N VAL A 122 -23.49 -4.66 4.82
CA VAL A 122 -24.88 -5.02 5.12
C VAL A 122 -24.92 -5.98 6.31
N ARG A 123 -25.96 -5.87 7.12
CA ARG A 123 -26.20 -6.80 8.24
C ARG A 123 -26.51 -8.18 7.69
N ASP A 124 -25.75 -9.18 8.12
CA ASP A 124 -25.93 -10.59 7.76
C ASP A 124 -25.36 -11.45 8.88
N ILE A 125 -26.23 -11.96 9.76
CA ILE A 125 -25.85 -12.75 10.93
C ILE A 125 -25.05 -14.01 10.58
N ASN A 126 -25.12 -14.45 9.31
CA ASN A 126 -24.43 -15.64 8.88
C ASN A 126 -22.97 -15.37 8.56
N PHE A 127 -22.57 -14.12 8.31
CA PHE A 127 -21.24 -13.77 7.84
C PHE A 127 -20.49 -12.83 8.79
N ASN A 128 -19.18 -12.96 8.75
CA ASN A 128 -18.25 -12.01 9.34
C ASN A 128 -17.39 -11.40 8.21
N TYR A 129 -17.00 -10.15 8.38
CA TYR A 129 -16.21 -9.41 7.42
C TYR A 129 -14.76 -9.27 7.91
N PHE A 130 -13.82 -9.61 7.03
CA PHE A 130 -12.38 -9.61 7.29
C PHE A 130 -11.65 -8.78 6.24
N SER A 131 -10.52 -8.18 6.63
CA SER A 131 -9.73 -7.32 5.76
C SER A 131 -8.23 -7.55 5.96
N LEU A 132 -7.43 -7.39 4.90
CA LEU A 132 -5.97 -7.29 5.03
C LEU A 132 -5.51 -6.00 5.71
N TYR A 133 -6.40 -5.03 5.80
CA TYR A 133 -6.20 -3.76 6.49
C TYR A 133 -6.86 -3.86 7.87
N GLN A 134 -6.03 -3.87 8.93
CA GLN A 134 -6.47 -4.06 10.32
C GLN A 134 -7.45 -2.98 10.81
N GLN A 135 -7.42 -1.81 10.17
CA GLN A 135 -8.33 -0.73 10.47
C GLN A 135 -8.95 -0.20 9.18
N PRO A 136 -10.16 0.40 9.27
CA PRO A 136 -10.80 1.02 8.13
C PRO A 136 -9.96 2.17 7.57
N ILE A 137 -9.90 2.29 6.25
CA ILE A 137 -9.07 3.32 5.60
C ILE A 137 -9.63 4.71 5.90
N VAL A 138 -8.90 5.48 6.71
CA VAL A 138 -9.27 6.84 7.17
C VAL A 138 -9.21 7.90 6.08
N ALA A 139 -8.36 7.70 5.07
CA ALA A 139 -8.23 8.63 3.96
C ALA A 139 -9.53 8.70 3.15
N THR A 140 -10.06 9.91 2.95
CA THR A 140 -11.31 10.15 2.21
C THR A 140 -11.13 10.05 0.70
N ASN A 141 -9.91 10.25 0.21
CA ASN A 141 -9.53 10.25 -1.21
C ASN A 141 -8.69 9.02 -1.60
N TYR A 142 -8.85 7.91 -0.87
CA TYR A 142 -8.15 6.67 -1.21
C TYR A 142 -8.68 6.08 -2.54
N ILE A 143 -7.79 5.39 -3.23
CA ILE A 143 -8.09 4.60 -4.42
C ILE A 143 -7.74 3.16 -4.10
N CYS A 144 -8.73 2.29 -4.09
CA CYS A 144 -8.49 0.86 -4.03
C CYS A 144 -8.29 0.28 -5.42
N VAL A 145 -7.34 -0.65 -5.51
CA VAL A 145 -6.94 -1.30 -6.75
C VAL A 145 -7.02 -2.80 -6.54
N PRO A 146 -7.97 -3.47 -7.21
CA PRO A 146 -8.14 -4.90 -7.07
C PRO A 146 -6.81 -5.64 -7.28
N GLU A 147 -6.51 -6.58 -6.39
CA GLU A 147 -5.30 -7.41 -6.40
C GLU A 147 -3.96 -6.70 -6.16
N ILE A 148 -3.95 -5.37 -6.02
CA ILE A 148 -2.70 -4.61 -5.88
C ILE A 148 -2.59 -3.97 -4.50
N GLY A 149 -3.59 -3.23 -4.07
CA GLY A 149 -3.53 -2.49 -2.82
C GLY A 149 -4.32 -1.19 -2.84
N VAL A 150 -4.02 -0.31 -1.88
CA VAL A 150 -4.73 0.93 -1.63
C VAL A 150 -3.75 2.11 -1.70
N PHE A 151 -4.13 3.15 -2.42
CA PHE A 151 -3.27 4.28 -2.74
C PHE A 151 -3.93 5.61 -2.47
N ILE A 152 -3.13 6.65 -2.34
CA ILE A 152 -3.57 8.04 -2.27
C ILE A 152 -2.75 8.83 -3.29
N LEU A 153 -3.42 9.57 -4.17
CA LEU A 153 -2.75 10.50 -5.09
C LEU A 153 -2.75 11.90 -4.47
N ASN A 154 -1.55 12.42 -4.19
CA ASN A 154 -1.37 13.80 -3.75
C ASN A 154 -0.88 14.64 -4.93
N THR A 155 -1.68 15.63 -5.32
CA THR A 155 -1.42 16.49 -6.48
C THR A 155 -0.56 17.69 -6.15
N ASP A 156 -0.46 18.07 -4.88
CA ASP A 156 0.33 19.22 -4.46
C ASP A 156 1.83 18.92 -4.61
N PRO A 157 2.54 19.66 -5.48
CA PRO A 157 3.89 19.30 -5.85
C PRO A 157 4.89 19.68 -4.76
N VAL A 158 5.61 18.69 -4.26
CA VAL A 158 6.65 18.85 -3.22
C VAL A 158 7.93 18.11 -3.62
N GLY A 159 9.05 18.40 -2.97
CA GLY A 159 10.29 17.64 -3.17
C GLY A 159 10.18 16.22 -2.60
N PHE A 160 11.02 15.29 -3.07
CA PHE A 160 10.91 13.86 -2.72
C PHE A 160 10.90 13.61 -1.21
N ARG A 161 11.81 14.25 -0.45
CA ARG A 161 11.87 14.10 1.02
C ARG A 161 10.55 14.49 1.69
N ASN A 162 9.94 15.59 1.27
CA ASN A 162 8.66 16.03 1.82
C ASN A 162 7.52 15.11 1.39
N ALA A 163 7.54 14.60 0.15
CA ALA A 163 6.59 13.60 -0.32
C ALA A 163 6.65 12.33 0.55
N SER A 164 7.86 11.83 0.82
CA SER A 164 8.07 10.69 1.72
C SER A 164 7.52 10.98 3.11
N LEU A 165 7.89 12.09 3.74
CA LEU A 165 7.41 12.47 5.09
C LEU A 165 5.88 12.62 5.14
N ASN A 166 5.27 13.23 4.13
CA ASN A 166 3.82 13.40 4.07
C ASN A 166 3.08 12.06 4.01
N CYS A 167 3.62 11.08 3.27
CA CYS A 167 3.08 9.72 3.29
C CYS A 167 3.28 9.05 4.67
N PHE A 168 4.43 9.22 5.31
CA PHE A 168 4.68 8.62 6.63
C PHE A 168 3.79 9.19 7.73
N HIS A 169 3.44 10.47 7.66
CA HIS A 169 2.65 11.15 8.70
C HIS A 169 1.15 10.81 8.63
N THR A 170 0.68 10.02 7.66
CA THR A 170 -0.75 10.00 7.33
C THR A 170 -1.63 9.22 8.33
N THR A 171 -1.13 8.29 9.16
CA THR A 171 -1.86 7.81 10.37
C THR A 171 -0.94 6.96 11.26
N ALA A 172 -1.12 7.03 12.58
CA ALA A 172 -0.35 6.22 13.56
C ALA A 172 -0.68 4.70 13.50
N GLU A 173 -1.69 4.31 12.73
CA GLU A 173 -2.33 3.00 12.82
C GLU A 173 -2.26 2.18 11.51
N SER A 174 -1.75 2.79 10.43
CA SER A 174 -1.46 2.11 9.17
C SER A 174 -0.10 2.55 8.67
N CYS A 175 0.72 1.59 8.22
CA CYS A 175 2.00 1.94 7.61
C CYS A 175 1.72 2.51 6.22
N VAL A 176 2.04 3.80 6.03
CA VAL A 176 1.88 4.50 4.76
C VAL A 176 3.25 4.99 4.32
N SER A 177 3.64 4.73 3.08
CA SER A 177 4.85 5.31 2.48
C SER A 177 4.60 5.64 1.02
N LEU A 178 5.62 6.09 0.30
CA LEU A 178 5.52 6.25 -1.15
C LEU A 178 5.15 4.90 -1.79
N ALA A 179 4.42 4.96 -2.89
CA ALA A 179 3.92 3.75 -3.54
C ALA A 179 5.06 2.97 -4.20
N HIS A 180 5.08 1.65 -3.94
CA HIS A 180 6.01 0.77 -4.62
C HIS A 180 5.58 0.53 -6.07
N VAL A 181 6.54 0.50 -7.00
CA VAL A 181 6.25 0.50 -8.45
C VAL A 181 6.73 -0.75 -9.19
N ALA A 182 7.59 -1.59 -8.59
CA ALA A 182 8.36 -2.60 -9.32
C ALA A 182 7.59 -3.89 -9.70
N SER A 183 6.39 -3.75 -10.29
CA SER A 183 5.76 -4.79 -11.10
C SER A 183 4.99 -4.17 -12.25
N GLU A 184 4.76 -4.95 -13.32
CA GLU A 184 4.03 -4.48 -14.49
C GLU A 184 2.62 -4.00 -14.15
N LYS A 185 1.88 -4.82 -13.38
CA LYS A 185 0.51 -4.50 -12.97
C LYS A 185 0.46 -3.21 -12.16
N ARG A 186 1.40 -3.02 -11.23
CA ARG A 186 1.52 -1.80 -10.39
C ARG A 186 1.85 -0.58 -11.23
N THR A 187 2.89 -0.66 -12.06
CA THR A 187 3.31 0.44 -12.93
C THR A 187 2.18 0.88 -13.86
N LYS A 188 1.52 -0.07 -14.54
CA LYS A 188 0.41 0.22 -15.45
C LYS A 188 -0.76 0.87 -14.73
N PHE A 189 -1.14 0.33 -13.58
CA PHE A 189 -2.25 0.88 -12.80
C PHE A 189 -1.95 2.30 -12.30
N LEU A 190 -0.80 2.52 -11.66
CA LEU A 190 -0.45 3.82 -11.10
C LEU A 190 -0.36 4.89 -12.20
N SER A 191 0.12 4.55 -13.40
CA SER A 191 0.08 5.48 -14.54
C SER A 191 -1.33 5.74 -15.06
N LYS A 192 -2.19 4.73 -15.03
CA LYS A 192 -3.61 4.87 -15.38
C LYS A 192 -4.31 5.81 -14.39
N LEU A 193 -4.03 5.71 -13.10
CA LEU A 193 -4.53 6.63 -12.08
C LEU A 193 -4.18 8.09 -12.41
N LEU A 194 -2.93 8.38 -12.80
CA LEU A 194 -2.53 9.73 -13.25
C LEU A 194 -3.30 10.18 -14.50
N LYS A 195 -3.52 9.28 -15.47
CA LYS A 195 -4.29 9.60 -16.70
C LYS A 195 -5.74 9.91 -16.40
N GLU A 196 -6.40 9.09 -15.58
CA GLU A 196 -7.81 9.26 -15.21
C GLU A 196 -8.02 10.55 -14.42
N HIS A 197 -7.13 10.84 -13.47
CA HIS A 197 -7.12 12.11 -12.75
C HIS A 197 -7.04 13.31 -13.70
N ASN A 198 -6.11 13.29 -14.67
CA ASN A 198 -5.99 14.36 -15.66
C ASN A 198 -7.25 14.50 -16.54
N GLN A 199 -7.88 13.39 -16.93
CA GLN A 199 -9.11 13.42 -17.72
C GLN A 199 -10.27 14.06 -16.94
N GLN A 200 -10.46 13.65 -15.69
CA GLN A 200 -11.49 14.20 -14.80
C GLN A 200 -11.26 15.69 -14.55
N HIS A 201 -10.03 16.09 -14.21
CA HIS A 201 -9.69 17.50 -14.00
C HIS A 201 -9.84 18.35 -15.26
N PHE A 202 -9.54 17.81 -16.44
CA PHE A 202 -9.70 18.51 -17.71
C PHE A 202 -11.17 18.77 -18.04
N GLN A 203 -12.05 17.80 -17.80
CA GLN A 203 -13.50 17.91 -18.00
C GLN A 203 -14.13 18.91 -17.04
N GLN A 204 -13.73 18.93 -15.77
CA GLN A 204 -14.32 19.79 -14.75
C GLN A 204 -13.89 21.27 -14.88
N ASN A 205 -12.72 21.56 -15.47
CA ASN A 205 -12.13 22.89 -15.47
C ASN A 205 -12.09 23.59 -16.84
N ASN A 206 -13.04 23.27 -17.73
CA ASN A 206 -13.16 23.91 -19.05
C ASN A 206 -11.82 24.04 -19.81
N ASN A 207 -11.02 22.97 -19.82
CA ASN A 207 -9.75 22.87 -20.55
C ASN A 207 -8.58 23.78 -20.07
N ARG A 208 -8.59 24.29 -18.83
CA ARG A 208 -7.56 25.25 -18.33
C ARG A 208 -6.61 24.74 -17.24
N THR A 209 -6.36 23.45 -17.11
CA THR A 209 -5.58 22.90 -15.99
C THR A 209 -4.23 22.30 -16.37
N GLU A 210 -3.28 22.45 -15.43
CA GLU A 210 -1.98 21.78 -15.46
C GLU A 210 -2.18 20.27 -15.29
N ARG A 211 -1.55 19.49 -16.17
CA ARG A 211 -1.67 18.03 -16.19
C ARG A 211 -0.56 17.38 -15.37
N VAL A 212 -0.92 16.44 -14.52
CA VAL A 212 0.02 15.59 -13.77
C VAL A 212 0.61 14.55 -14.72
N HIS A 213 1.81 14.83 -15.24
CA HIS A 213 2.51 13.93 -16.15
C HIS A 213 3.50 12.98 -15.45
N LEU A 214 3.91 13.35 -14.23
CA LEU A 214 4.94 12.72 -13.43
C LEU A 214 4.50 12.70 -11.97
N ALA A 215 4.74 11.61 -11.26
CA ALA A 215 4.56 11.55 -9.82
C ALA A 215 5.66 10.73 -9.16
N TYR A 216 6.11 11.14 -7.97
CA TYR A 216 7.07 10.36 -7.19
C TYR A 216 6.50 9.00 -6.78
N VAL A 217 7.38 8.00 -6.83
CA VAL A 217 7.17 6.62 -6.37
C VAL A 217 8.35 6.21 -5.50
N ASP A 218 8.22 5.10 -4.79
CA ASP A 218 9.17 4.70 -3.75
C ASP A 218 10.45 4.05 -4.29
N LEU A 219 11.24 4.82 -5.03
CA LEU A 219 12.58 4.44 -5.47
C LEU A 219 13.48 5.66 -5.48
N GLN A 220 14.65 5.51 -4.85
CA GLN A 220 15.70 6.52 -4.84
C GLN A 220 17.07 5.86 -4.93
N TYR A 221 18.01 6.58 -5.52
CA TYR A 221 19.42 6.25 -5.50
C TYR A 221 20.15 7.32 -4.68
N ASN A 222 21.10 6.87 -3.86
CA ASN A 222 22.02 7.71 -3.12
C ASN A 222 23.41 7.09 -3.19
N ARG A 223 24.40 7.86 -3.65
CA ARG A 223 25.78 7.42 -3.83
C ARG A 223 26.43 6.95 -2.53
N THR A 224 26.07 7.53 -1.40
CA THR A 224 26.58 7.09 -0.09
C THR A 224 26.14 5.66 0.22
N ARG A 225 24.93 5.27 -0.22
CA ARG A 225 24.36 3.94 -0.01
C ARG A 225 24.88 2.92 -1.02
N SER A 226 25.09 3.33 -2.27
CA SER A 226 25.64 2.47 -3.33
C SER A 226 26.81 3.16 -4.04
N PRO A 227 28.02 3.13 -3.43
CA PRO A 227 29.18 3.86 -3.95
C PRO A 227 29.71 3.32 -5.27
N ASN A 228 29.49 2.03 -5.53
CA ASN A 228 30.09 1.29 -6.65
C ASN A 228 29.11 1.08 -7.82
N LYS A 229 27.81 1.35 -7.64
CA LYS A 229 26.76 1.08 -8.63
C LYS A 229 25.57 2.01 -8.43
N MET A 230 24.96 2.47 -9.52
CA MET A 230 23.68 3.20 -9.46
C MET A 230 22.53 2.22 -9.18
N GLU A 231 22.35 1.90 -7.90
CA GLU A 231 21.32 0.98 -7.41
C GLU A 231 20.21 1.74 -6.69
N PHE A 232 18.96 1.40 -7.00
CA PHE A 232 17.79 2.09 -6.46
C PHE A 232 17.18 1.28 -5.33
N PHE A 233 16.78 1.96 -4.27
CA PHE A 233 16.13 1.37 -3.11
C PHE A 233 14.80 2.05 -2.85
N ASN A 234 13.86 1.26 -2.35
CA ASN A 234 12.64 1.80 -1.77
C ASN A 234 12.87 2.29 -0.33
N SER A 235 11.86 2.91 0.27
CA SER A 235 11.88 3.41 1.65
C SER A 235 12.10 2.29 2.67
N MET A 236 11.69 1.07 2.34
CA MET A 236 11.92 -0.16 3.10
C MET A 236 13.35 -0.73 2.95
N GLY A 237 14.18 -0.09 2.13
CA GLY A 237 15.55 -0.50 1.90
C GLY A 237 15.74 -1.75 1.04
N GLU A 238 14.68 -2.21 0.37
CA GLU A 238 14.76 -3.25 -0.64
C GLU A 238 15.40 -2.68 -1.92
N SER A 239 16.39 -3.41 -2.44
CA SER A 239 17.02 -3.09 -3.70
C SER A 239 16.13 -3.47 -4.88
N LEU A 240 16.01 -2.56 -5.84
CA LEU A 240 15.35 -2.81 -7.12
C LEU A 240 16.02 -3.96 -7.88
N ASP A 241 17.31 -4.25 -7.67
CA ASP A 241 18.02 -5.36 -8.32
C ASP A 241 17.52 -6.75 -7.89
N ARG A 242 16.83 -6.85 -6.76
CA ARG A 242 16.17 -8.10 -6.34
C ARG A 242 14.88 -8.38 -7.11
N ILE A 243 14.36 -7.39 -7.82
CA ILE A 243 13.10 -7.48 -8.56
C ILE A 243 13.43 -7.46 -10.05
N PRO A 244 12.96 -8.41 -10.89
CA PRO A 244 13.37 -8.45 -12.30
C PRO A 244 12.69 -7.38 -13.17
N TYR A 245 11.52 -6.88 -12.77
CA TYR A 245 10.74 -5.97 -13.60
C TYR A 245 11.41 -4.58 -13.71
N ARG A 246 11.49 -4.06 -14.94
CA ARG A 246 12.02 -2.73 -15.25
C ARG A 246 11.10 -2.03 -16.23
N ALA A 247 10.78 -0.78 -15.96
CA ALA A 247 10.02 0.05 -16.89
C ALA A 247 10.70 1.40 -17.13
N TRP A 248 12.03 1.44 -17.18
CA TRP A 248 12.74 2.68 -17.44
C TRP A 248 12.31 3.32 -18.78
N GLU A 249 12.03 4.62 -18.74
CA GLU A 249 11.87 5.45 -19.92
C GLU A 249 13.19 5.46 -20.72
N PRO A 250 13.16 5.46 -22.07
CA PRO A 250 14.38 5.55 -22.86
C PRO A 250 15.34 6.64 -22.37
N GLY A 251 16.59 6.26 -22.13
CA GLY A 251 17.63 7.14 -21.58
C GLY A 251 17.63 7.28 -20.05
N SER A 252 16.78 6.54 -19.33
CA SER A 252 16.85 6.38 -17.87
C SER A 252 17.34 4.98 -17.49
N PRO A 253 17.95 4.77 -16.29
CA PRO A 253 18.31 5.80 -15.31
C PRO A 253 19.44 6.72 -15.82
N LYS A 254 19.32 8.02 -15.55
CA LYS A 254 20.32 9.01 -15.95
C LYS A 254 21.40 9.17 -14.90
N ALA A 255 22.66 9.09 -15.32
CA ALA A 255 23.83 9.36 -14.49
C ALA A 255 24.46 10.73 -14.78
N SER A 256 23.64 11.76 -15.08
CA SER A 256 24.16 13.12 -15.31
C SER A 256 24.81 13.68 -14.04
N LEU A 257 25.69 14.69 -14.17
CA LEU A 257 26.35 15.36 -13.04
C LEU A 257 25.39 15.78 -11.91
N GLN A 258 24.16 16.18 -12.24
CA GLN A 258 23.14 16.58 -11.27
C GLN A 258 22.50 15.39 -10.54
N LEU A 259 22.50 14.20 -11.14
CA LEU A 259 21.83 12.98 -10.63
C LEU A 259 22.81 11.91 -10.12
N ILE A 260 24.12 12.14 -10.28
CA ILE A 260 25.16 11.15 -9.97
C ILE A 260 25.35 10.90 -8.46
N ASN A 261 24.97 11.88 -7.64
CA ASN A 261 25.08 11.80 -6.17
C ASN A 261 23.77 11.31 -5.54
N ALA A 262 22.63 11.85 -5.99
CA ALA A 262 21.31 11.41 -5.57
C ALA A 262 20.34 11.58 -6.72
N SER A 263 19.45 10.60 -6.91
CA SER A 263 18.38 10.70 -7.90
C SER A 263 17.14 9.99 -7.39
N CYS A 264 15.98 10.58 -7.65
CA CYS A 264 14.70 10.04 -7.24
C CYS A 264 13.93 9.56 -8.47
N VAL A 265 13.01 8.62 -8.30
CA VAL A 265 12.26 8.05 -9.43
C VAL A 265 10.86 8.62 -9.47
N ALA A 266 10.44 9.04 -10.66
CA ALA A 266 9.08 9.44 -10.95
C ALA A 266 8.46 8.47 -11.98
N LEU A 267 7.21 8.12 -11.73
CA LEU A 267 6.36 7.38 -12.66
C LEU A 267 5.74 8.34 -13.67
N THR A 268 5.76 7.96 -14.94
CA THR A 268 5.12 8.72 -16.01
C THR A 268 3.71 8.19 -16.31
N ILE A 269 2.88 9.00 -16.98
CA ILE A 269 1.59 8.54 -17.52
C ILE A 269 1.74 7.41 -18.57
N ARG A 270 2.94 7.20 -19.14
CA ARG A 270 3.22 6.18 -20.16
C ARG A 270 3.59 4.81 -19.57
N SER A 271 3.46 4.63 -18.26
CA SER A 271 3.86 3.38 -17.60
C SER A 271 5.36 3.13 -17.69
N THR A 272 6.12 4.22 -17.67
CA THR A 272 7.59 4.21 -17.61
C THR A 272 8.10 4.96 -16.38
N TRP A 273 9.36 4.77 -16.04
CA TRP A 273 10.04 5.37 -14.88
C TRP A 273 11.16 6.28 -15.34
N LEU A 274 11.32 7.41 -14.67
CA LEU A 274 12.34 8.39 -15.01
C LEU A 274 13.06 8.86 -13.76
N THR A 275 14.39 8.97 -13.84
CA THR A 275 15.20 9.58 -12.78
C THR A 275 15.12 11.10 -12.85
N VAL A 276 14.77 11.72 -11.74
CA VAL A 276 14.66 13.17 -11.57
C VAL A 276 15.53 13.64 -10.41
N ASP A 277 15.82 14.94 -10.40
CA ASP A 277 16.38 15.59 -9.22
C ASP A 277 15.37 15.50 -8.07
N CYS A 278 15.80 14.98 -6.93
CA CYS A 278 14.97 14.83 -5.73
C CYS A 278 14.41 16.15 -5.20
N GLN A 279 15.02 17.29 -5.53
CA GLN A 279 14.53 18.63 -5.16
C GLN A 279 13.41 19.12 -6.08
N ARG A 280 13.21 18.49 -7.24
CA ARG A 280 12.12 18.84 -8.15
C ARG A 280 10.78 18.68 -7.44
N LYS A 281 9.94 19.69 -7.51
CA LYS A 281 8.58 19.61 -6.95
C LYS A 281 7.70 18.81 -7.89
N LEU A 282 7.15 17.70 -7.39
CA LEU A 282 6.26 16.82 -8.15
C LEU A 282 5.11 16.33 -7.26
N PRO A 283 3.94 16.02 -7.87
CA PRO A 283 2.93 15.16 -7.26
C PRO A 283 3.53 13.83 -6.82
N TYR A 284 2.84 13.11 -5.96
CA TYR A 284 3.34 11.85 -5.41
C TYR A 284 2.21 10.90 -5.06
N ILE A 285 2.53 9.60 -5.08
CA ILE A 285 1.57 8.54 -4.78
C ILE A 285 2.00 7.89 -3.48
N CYS A 286 1.12 7.89 -2.48
CA CYS A 286 1.30 7.10 -1.27
C CYS A 286 0.59 5.75 -1.41
N GLU A 287 1.11 4.74 -0.73
CA GLU A 287 0.52 3.42 -0.57
C GLU A 287 0.25 3.15 0.89
N ILE A 288 -0.95 2.65 1.17
CA ILE A 288 -1.32 2.13 2.48
C ILE A 288 -0.98 0.65 2.48
N PHE A 289 -0.04 0.25 3.34
CA PHE A 289 0.34 -1.15 3.47
C PHE A 289 -0.64 -1.90 4.37
N THR A 290 -0.81 -3.18 4.03
CA THR A 290 -1.50 -4.14 4.88
C THR A 290 -0.69 -4.37 6.15
N SER A 291 -1.37 -4.64 7.27
CA SER A 291 -0.70 -4.80 8.56
C SER A 291 0.36 -5.92 8.56
N SER A 292 1.49 -5.68 9.23
CA SER A 292 2.48 -6.70 9.60
C SER A 292 2.21 -7.26 11.01
N ARG A 293 2.80 -8.41 11.33
CA ARG A 293 2.76 -9.00 12.68
C ARG A 293 3.99 -8.55 13.46
N ASN A 294 3.81 -7.99 14.65
CA ASN A 294 4.77 -8.19 15.74
C ASN A 294 4.43 -9.55 16.36
N ASN A 295 5.39 -10.48 16.35
CA ASN A 295 5.23 -11.76 17.04
C ASN A 295 5.08 -11.54 18.54
#